data_AF-M1B5T2-F1
#
_entry.id   AF-M1B5T2-F1
#
_cell.length_a   1.000
_cell.length_b   1.000
_cell.length_c   1.000
_cell.angle_alpha   90.00
_cell.angle_beta   90.00
_cell.angle_gamma   90.00
#
_symmetry.space_group_name_H-M   'P 1'
#
loop_
_entity.id
_entity.type
_entity.pdbx_description
1 polymer ?
#
loop_
_entity_poly.entity_id
_entity_poly.type
_entity_poly.pdbx_seq_one_letter_code
_entity_poly.pdbx_strand_id
1 'polypeptide(L)'
;MWPKHMLCGYLKNRRHRESTILMAIENGAKTLYDIVAYTYADVDRSLWFYASLNVRLHVDHLAVQNKLPSDFSLENFNRSCAEFAGMVHKI
;
A
#
# COMPACT_ATOMS: atom_id res chain seq x y z
N MET A 1 -26.97 13.03 0.43
CA MET A 1 -25.77 12.98 -0.44
C MET A 1 -25.94 11.80 -1.39
N TRP A 2 -26.20 12.06 -2.67
CA TRP A 2 -26.59 11.03 -3.66
C TRP A 2 -25.41 10.12 -4.08
N PRO A 3 -25.66 8.89 -4.57
CA PRO A 3 -24.63 7.86 -4.78
C PRO A 3 -23.43 8.29 -5.63
N LYS A 4 -23.66 9.15 -6.64
CA LYS A 4 -22.60 9.61 -7.56
C LYS A 4 -21.49 10.40 -6.85
N HIS A 5 -21.84 11.29 -5.91
CA HIS A 5 -20.83 12.09 -5.20
C HIS A 5 -19.96 11.23 -4.28
N MET A 6 -20.57 10.26 -3.59
CA MET A 6 -19.85 9.29 -2.75
C MET A 6 -18.89 8.44 -3.59
N LEU A 7 -19.35 7.95 -4.75
CA LEU A 7 -18.51 7.19 -5.67
C LEU A 7 -17.32 8.02 -6.17
N CYS A 8 -17.55 9.27 -6.58
CA CYS A 8 -16.48 10.16 -7.01
C CYS A 8 -15.46 10.40 -5.90
N GLY A 9 -15.91 10.65 -4.67
CA GLY A 9 -15.05 10.81 -3.50
C GLY A 9 -14.23 9.57 -3.19
N TYR A 10 -14.86 8.39 -3.22
CA TYR A 10 -14.18 7.12 -3.01
C TYR A 10 -13.11 6.83 -4.06
N LEU A 11 -13.43 7.04 -5.34
CA LEU A 11 -12.47 6.86 -6.44
C LEU A 11 -11.31 7.85 -6.34
N LYS A 12 -11.58 9.10 -5.95
CA LYS A 12 -10.52 10.10 -5.70
C LYS A 12 -9.60 9.64 -4.57
N ASN A 13 -10.16 9.14 -3.47
CA ASN A 13 -9.39 8.59 -2.36
C ASN A 13 -8.51 7.39 -2.79
N ARG A 14 -9.04 6.47 -3.61
CA ARG A 14 -8.27 5.32 -4.12
C ARG A 14 -7.10 5.74 -5.01
N ARG A 15 -7.31 6.69 -5.92
CA ARG A 15 -6.22 7.24 -6.75
C ARG A 15 -5.18 7.97 -5.91
N HIS A 16 -5.60 8.74 -4.92
CA HIS A 16 -4.68 9.44 -4.03
C HIS A 16 -3.83 8.45 -3.24
N ARG A 17 -4.43 7.40 -2.67
CA ARG A 17 -3.72 6.35 -1.94
C ARG A 17 -2.66 5.68 -2.80
N GLU A 18 -3.02 5.30 -4.03
CA GLU A 18 -2.10 4.68 -4.97
C GLU A 18 -0.93 5.62 -5.35
N SER A 19 -1.21 6.91 -5.50
CA SER A 19 -0.16 7.92 -5.77
C SER A 19 0.80 8.07 -4.57
N THR A 20 0.29 8.07 -3.34
CA THR A 20 1.13 8.10 -2.13
C THR A 20 2.00 6.87 -2.00
N ILE A 21 1.47 5.68 -2.33
CA ILE A 21 2.24 4.42 -2.33
C ILE A 21 3.34 4.47 -3.37
N LEU A 22 3.03 4.92 -4.59
CA LEU A 22 4.05 5.08 -5.63
C LEU A 22 5.15 6.05 -5.20
N MET A 23 4.78 7.19 -4.61
CA MET A 23 5.74 8.15 -4.07
C MET A 23 6.61 7.56 -2.95
N ALA A 24 6.06 6.68 -2.10
CA ALA A 24 6.86 5.97 -1.09
C ALA A 24 7.94 5.12 -1.75
N ILE A 25 7.57 4.38 -2.80
CA ILE A 25 8.46 3.50 -3.57
C ILE A 25 9.52 4.31 -4.32
N GLU A 26 9.13 5.40 -4.98
CA GLU A 26 10.04 6.33 -5.67
C GLU A 26 11.05 6.98 -4.71
N ASN A 27 10.65 7.19 -3.45
CA ASN A 27 11.54 7.65 -2.37
C ASN A 27 12.39 6.53 -1.74
N GLY A 28 12.35 5.31 -2.29
CA GLY A 28 13.22 4.21 -1.90
C GLY A 28 12.63 3.20 -0.92
N ALA A 29 11.33 3.25 -0.63
CA ALA A 29 10.68 2.21 0.17
C ALA A 29 10.70 0.85 -0.57
N LYS A 30 11.17 -0.22 0.10
CA LYS A 30 11.37 -1.54 -0.54
C LYS A 30 10.51 -2.64 0.07
N THR A 31 10.01 -2.45 1.29
CA THR A 31 9.24 -3.45 2.04
C THR A 31 7.82 -2.98 2.32
N LEU A 32 6.93 -3.93 2.66
CA LEU A 32 5.57 -3.63 3.09
C LEU A 32 5.55 -2.69 4.30
N TYR A 33 6.46 -2.87 5.25
CA TYR A 33 6.56 -2.01 6.43
C TYR A 33 6.94 -0.58 6.05
N ASP A 34 7.95 -0.38 5.20
CA ASP A 34 8.39 0.95 4.76
C ASP A 34 7.23 1.72 4.11
N ILE A 35 6.51 1.04 3.21
CA ILE A 35 5.41 1.64 2.47
C ILE A 35 4.23 1.95 3.39
N VAL A 36 3.88 1.06 4.34
CA VAL A 36 2.83 1.32 5.33
C VAL A 36 3.22 2.49 6.23
N ALA A 37 4.44 2.49 6.76
CA ALA A 37 4.93 3.53 7.66
C ALA A 37 4.93 4.91 6.98
N TYR A 38 5.29 4.97 5.69
CA TYR A 38 5.22 6.20 4.91
C TYR A 38 3.76 6.61 4.61
N THR A 39 2.96 5.68 4.08
CA THR A 39 1.62 5.97 3.53
C THR A 39 0.57 6.25 4.61
N TYR A 40 0.77 5.67 5.80
CA TYR A 40 -0.15 5.71 6.93
C TYR A 40 0.53 6.26 8.19
N ALA A 41 1.52 7.14 8.03
CA ALA A 41 2.29 7.74 9.13
C ALA A 41 1.41 8.37 10.24
N ASP A 42 0.32 9.01 9.84
CA ASP A 42 -0.62 9.68 10.74
C ASP A 42 -1.75 8.77 11.27
N VAL A 43 -1.74 7.47 10.91
CA VAL A 43 -2.73 6.50 11.36
C VAL A 43 -2.16 5.69 12.52
N ASP A 44 -3.00 5.44 13.53
CA ASP A 44 -2.66 4.61 14.67
C ASP A 44 -2.09 3.25 14.23
N ARG A 45 -0.96 2.86 14.82
CA ARG A 45 -0.23 1.63 14.48
C ARG A 45 -1.04 0.37 14.72
N SER A 46 -2.02 0.38 15.63
CA SER A 46 -2.96 -0.74 15.82
C SER A 46 -3.75 -1.07 14.55
N LEU A 47 -3.93 -0.09 13.65
CA LEU A 47 -4.64 -0.27 12.38
C LEU A 47 -3.70 -0.65 11.23
N TRP A 48 -2.39 -0.66 11.43
CA TRP A 48 -1.42 -0.89 10.36
C TRP A 48 -1.52 -2.29 9.75
N PHE A 49 -2.03 -3.26 10.49
CA PHE A 49 -2.34 -4.57 9.93
C PHE A 49 -3.35 -4.47 8.78
N TYR A 50 -4.45 -3.73 8.96
CA TYR A 50 -5.44 -3.53 7.91
C TYR A 50 -4.93 -2.62 6.78
N ALA A 51 -4.09 -1.64 7.14
CA ALA A 51 -3.44 -0.77 6.17
C ALA A 51 -2.50 -1.55 5.24
N SER A 52 -1.79 -2.55 5.77
CA SER A 52 -0.85 -3.36 4.98
C SER A 52 -1.56 -4.18 3.89
N LEU A 53 -2.76 -4.70 4.17
CA LEU A 53 -3.60 -5.35 3.15
C LEU A 53 -4.00 -4.38 2.03
N ASN A 54 -4.27 -3.11 2.37
CA ASN A 54 -4.56 -2.08 1.37
C ASN A 54 -3.32 -1.75 0.53
N VAL A 55 -2.14 -1.64 1.16
CA VAL A 55 -0.88 -1.39 0.45
C VAL A 55 -0.60 -2.50 -0.55
N ARG A 56 -0.67 -3.76 -0.13
CA ARG A 56 -0.46 -4.91 -1.02
C ARG A 56 -1.36 -4.86 -2.25
N LEU A 57 -2.66 -4.63 -2.05
CA LEU A 57 -3.62 -4.54 -3.15
C LEU A 57 -3.25 -3.44 -4.17
N HIS A 58 -2.81 -2.28 -3.70
CA HIS A 58 -2.42 -1.17 -4.57
C HIS A 58 -1.08 -1.43 -5.28
N VAL A 59 -0.11 -2.06 -4.62
CA VAL A 59 1.16 -2.46 -5.26
C VAL A 59 0.91 -3.49 -6.36
N ASP A 60 0.05 -4.49 -6.10
CA ASP A 60 -0.35 -5.49 -7.10
C ASP A 60 -1.03 -4.81 -8.31
N HIS A 61 -1.92 -3.83 -8.05
CA HIS A 61 -2.59 -3.08 -9.12
C HIS A 61 -1.60 -2.24 -9.95
N LEU A 62 -0.61 -1.58 -9.31
CA LEU A 62 0.46 -0.87 -10.00
C LEU A 62 1.34 -1.80 -10.84
N ALA A 63 1.64 -3.00 -10.32
CA ALA A 63 2.40 -4.03 -11.04
C ALA A 63 1.68 -4.47 -12.32
N VAL A 64 0.38 -4.77 -12.24
CA VAL A 64 -0.45 -5.14 -13.40
C VAL A 64 -0.47 -4.04 -14.46
N GLN A 65 -0.38 -2.77 -14.05
CA GLN A 65 -0.33 -1.63 -14.96
C GLN A 65 1.07 -1.28 -15.46
N ASN A 66 2.11 -2.02 -15.05
CA ASN A 66 3.52 -1.71 -15.33
C ASN A 66 3.93 -0.28 -14.90
N LYS A 67 3.42 0.17 -13.74
CA LYS A 67 3.67 1.52 -13.20
C LYS A 67 4.68 1.56 -12.06
N LEU A 68 5.19 0.41 -11.64
CA LEU A 68 6.24 0.36 -10.62
C LEU A 68 7.59 0.77 -11.23
N PRO A 69 8.46 1.46 -10.48
CA PRO A 69 9.83 1.74 -10.91
C PRO A 69 10.57 0.46 -11.32
N SER A 70 11.45 0.55 -12.32
CA SER A 70 12.15 -0.62 -12.88
C SER A 70 13.07 -1.33 -11.89
N ASP A 71 13.53 -0.62 -10.87
CA ASP A 71 14.41 -1.10 -9.81
C ASP A 71 13.63 -1.62 -8.58
N PHE A 72 12.30 -1.49 -8.56
CA PHE A 72 11.47 -2.02 -7.49
C PHE A 72 11.30 -3.54 -7.63
N SER A 73 11.87 -4.29 -6.68
CA SER A 73 11.76 -5.75 -6.64
C SER A 73 10.43 -6.21 -6.04
N LEU A 74 9.51 -6.67 -6.90
CA LEU A 74 8.28 -7.33 -6.48
C LEU A 74 8.54 -8.60 -5.65
N GLU A 75 9.62 -9.32 -5.92
CA GLU A 75 10.00 -10.49 -5.13
C GLU A 75 10.30 -10.10 -3.68
N ASN A 76 11.12 -9.07 -3.48
CA ASN A 76 11.45 -8.57 -2.14
C ASN A 76 10.20 -8.07 -1.41
N PHE A 77 9.35 -7.30 -2.10
CA PHE A 77 8.09 -6.82 -1.55
C PHE A 77 7.18 -7.99 -1.13
N ASN A 78 7.00 -9.00 -1.98
CA ASN A 78 6.17 -10.16 -1.70
C ASN A 78 6.71 -11.00 -0.52
N ARG A 79 8.04 -11.13 -0.40
CA ARG A 79 8.67 -11.76 0.76
C ARG A 79 8.34 -10.99 2.05
N SER A 80 8.47 -9.67 2.04
CA SER A 80 8.12 -8.85 3.20
C SER A 80 6.62 -8.93 3.57
N CYS A 81 5.73 -9.14 2.58
CA CYS A 81 4.32 -9.40 2.85
C CYS A 81 4.11 -10.73 3.61
N ALA A 82 4.82 -11.78 3.22
CA ALA A 82 4.75 -13.09 3.89
C ALA A 82 5.30 -13.03 5.33
N GLU A 83 6.41 -12.30 5.53
CA GLU A 83 6.99 -12.07 6.85
C GLU A 83 6.03 -11.32 7.78
N PHE A 84 5.40 -10.25 7.27
CA PHE A 84 4.42 -9.47 8.03
C PHE A 84 3.20 -10.30 8.44
N ALA A 85 2.69 -11.17 7.55
CA ALA A 85 1.61 -12.09 7.89
C ALA A 85 2.03 -13.12 8.96
N GLY A 86 3.27 -13.62 8.89
CA GLY A 86 3.83 -14.55 9.88
C GLY A 86 4.04 -13.94 11.27
N MET A 87 4.22 -12.62 11.38
CA MET A 87 4.28 -11.93 12.67
C MET A 87 2.92 -11.88 13.38
N VAL A 88 1.84 -11.76 12.61
CA VAL A 88 0.47 -11.63 13.15
C VAL A 88 -0.04 -12.95 13.73
N HIS A 89 0.36 -14.09 13.16
CA HIS A 89 0.03 -15.41 13.71
C HIS A 89 0.75 -15.76 15.03
N LYS A 90 1.70 -14.92 15.48
CA LYS A 90 2.48 -15.12 16.71
C LYS A 90 2.04 -14.20 17.87
N ILE A 91 1.02 -13.38 17.66
CA ILE A 91 0.36 -12.52 18.66
C ILE A 91 -0.96 -13.18 19.05
#